data_AF-A0A3E4Q479-F1
#
_entry.id   AF-A0A3E4Q479-F1
#
_cell.length_a   1.000
_cell.length_b   1.000
_cell.length_c   1.000
_cell.angle_alpha   90.00
_cell.angle_beta   90.00
_cell.angle_gamma   90.00
#
_symmetry.space_group_name_H-M   'P 1'
#
loop_
_entity.id
_entity.type
_entity.pdbx_description
1 polymer ?
#
loop_
_entity_poly.entity_id
_entity_poly.type
_entity_poly.pdbx_seq_one_letter_code
_entity_poly.pdbx_strand_id
1 'polypeptide(L)'
;MKNRFLYIALSLISVLTSCKDDEFEPLNNVAECTWHVSTDQENVSPIQLNLNNYISIMDLSQGMLSHQWVVSDDGTKFLNGKMEWGQTDYTNLIDESIPHTNDLKTIHVYFTKPGDHTVRLCNTFRRQVVYPYSVYDDNTGGYIKKYCYAKQEGDVYVMDTTFHIRVYDPNLVPAVKVYSDPECTQEIKTGIVGGTEEAPEYEKYELEYGKSVYIKDDSYGLPNKWTFKCADTGVNDELTSFDTPYQFTAKKFSDKPLLLSMTIERTSASEGKGKYTPKASPKTLVVPLAITVVPSDDPITYNIRQIDQTHIAIDLDNSEFGYKEINPSSLKLTYSNSYNRPSAVSGSVNITAAEVNKQSRYELILTLVEKIYNTDELTLTGTLTEALVGNQNLEIKATAPNVATTFGAFLDEDFENPDTYADWKVIDADTKTHPVVPSQVVDNPLKDGINNSAKCMFVEAFDRCRALLSKTFTGGKGTYTFSYKYYTPGYKQGKGMSPYFVPAGKEGAEDMTWQSNKPWCGIVNGSDSKWMSTTTTVTSKAEMDNILLSMRFNAFKDNIYFDDIFFGYIEVRP
;
A
#
# COMPACT_ATOMS: atom_id res chain seq x y z
N MET A 1 1.32 -50.05 102.88
CA MET A 1 2.24 -49.05 102.29
C MET A 1 3.06 -49.68 101.16
N LYS A 2 2.46 -50.03 100.00
CA LYS A 2 3.21 -50.64 98.88
C LYS A 2 3.03 -49.96 97.51
N ASN A 3 2.09 -49.02 97.35
CA ASN A 3 1.84 -48.40 96.04
C ASN A 3 2.27 -46.92 95.96
N ARG A 4 2.61 -46.26 97.08
CA ARG A 4 2.99 -44.83 97.06
C ARG A 4 4.39 -44.57 96.48
N PHE A 5 5.31 -45.51 96.65
CA PHE A 5 6.65 -45.43 96.06
C PHE A 5 6.65 -45.58 94.53
N LEU A 6 5.70 -46.36 93.99
CA LEU A 6 5.59 -46.58 92.54
C LEU A 6 5.10 -45.30 91.82
N TYR A 7 4.14 -44.58 92.41
CA TYR A 7 3.64 -43.33 91.82
C TYR A 7 4.66 -42.19 91.89
N ILE A 8 5.49 -42.13 92.94
CA ILE A 8 6.59 -41.16 93.05
C ILE A 8 7.72 -41.50 92.08
N ALA A 9 8.02 -42.78 91.88
CA ALA A 9 9.01 -43.22 90.89
C ALA A 9 8.54 -42.95 89.44
N LEU A 10 7.26 -43.20 89.12
CA LEU A 10 6.69 -42.85 87.81
C LEU A 10 6.64 -41.32 87.59
N SER A 11 6.36 -40.53 88.63
CA SER A 11 6.35 -39.06 88.50
C SER A 11 7.76 -38.46 88.34
N LEU A 12 8.79 -39.08 88.94
CA LEU A 12 10.17 -38.63 88.74
C LEU A 12 10.70 -38.98 87.33
N ILE A 13 10.29 -40.12 86.75
CA ILE A 13 10.67 -40.51 85.37
C ILE A 13 10.00 -39.60 84.33
N SER A 14 8.79 -39.10 84.60
CA SER A 14 8.14 -38.10 83.72
C SER A 14 8.80 -36.72 83.76
N VAL A 15 9.48 -36.35 84.85
CA VAL A 15 10.21 -35.07 84.94
C VAL A 15 11.58 -35.16 84.24
N LEU A 16 12.21 -36.33 84.20
CA LEU A 16 13.49 -36.56 83.51
C LEU A 16 13.37 -36.67 81.97
N THR A 17 12.16 -36.81 81.43
CA THR A 17 11.91 -36.86 79.97
C THR A 17 11.32 -35.56 79.40
N SER A 18 11.06 -34.56 80.27
CA SER A 18 10.45 -33.28 79.90
C SER A 18 11.45 -32.17 79.56
N CYS A 19 12.76 -32.43 79.64
CA CYS A 19 13.79 -31.53 79.13
C CYS A 19 14.44 -32.19 77.91
N LYS A 20 13.69 -32.26 76.81
CA LYS A 20 14.34 -31.98 75.54
C LYS A 20 14.20 -30.47 75.39
N ASP A 21 15.33 -29.78 75.30
CA ASP A 21 15.34 -28.49 74.62
C ASP A 21 14.81 -28.81 73.23
N ASP A 22 13.52 -28.57 73.01
CA ASP A 22 13.00 -28.37 71.67
C ASP A 22 13.79 -27.15 71.19
N GLU A 23 14.92 -27.41 70.51
CA GLU A 23 15.58 -26.43 69.67
C GLU A 23 14.46 -25.77 68.89
N PHE A 24 14.26 -24.48 69.15
CA PHE A 24 13.33 -23.69 68.40
C PHE A 24 13.83 -23.72 66.95
N GLU A 25 13.33 -24.66 66.15
CA GLU A 25 13.45 -24.60 64.70
C GLU A 25 12.51 -23.48 64.24
N PRO A 26 13.04 -22.33 63.79
CA PRO A 26 12.17 -21.27 63.30
C PRO A 26 11.30 -21.82 62.16
N LEU A 27 9.98 -21.67 62.30
CA LEU A 27 8.96 -22.09 61.34
C LEU A 27 9.09 -21.46 59.93
N ASN A 28 10.10 -20.61 59.69
CA ASN A 28 10.36 -20.00 58.39
C ASN A 28 11.64 -20.55 57.76
N ASN A 29 11.59 -21.82 57.34
CA ASN A 29 12.55 -22.35 56.35
C ASN A 29 12.01 -22.11 54.93
N VAL A 30 11.71 -20.84 54.64
CA VAL A 30 11.17 -20.38 53.36
C VAL A 30 12.35 -20.03 52.45
N ALA A 31 12.43 -20.68 51.29
CA ALA A 31 13.37 -20.36 50.24
C ALA A 31 12.57 -19.85 49.04
N GLU A 32 12.72 -18.57 48.73
CA GLU A 32 12.00 -17.88 47.66
C GLU A 32 12.95 -16.94 46.92
N CYS A 33 12.80 -16.85 45.61
CA CYS A 33 13.53 -15.91 44.77
C CYS A 33 12.58 -14.86 44.21
N THR A 34 12.87 -13.58 44.45
CA THR A 34 12.12 -12.46 43.88
C THR A 34 12.96 -11.19 43.93
N TRP A 35 12.67 -10.24 43.05
CA TRP A 35 13.34 -8.95 42.96
C TRP A 35 12.33 -7.86 42.64
N HIS A 36 12.76 -6.61 42.81
CA HIS A 36 12.01 -5.44 42.40
C HIS A 36 12.92 -4.48 41.64
N VAL A 37 12.38 -3.83 40.62
CA VAL A 37 13.10 -2.87 39.78
C VAL A 37 12.43 -1.49 39.90
N SER A 38 13.20 -0.41 39.99
CA SER A 38 12.68 0.96 40.19
C SER A 38 12.05 1.59 38.94
N THR A 39 11.36 0.79 38.14
CA THR A 39 10.70 1.21 36.90
C THR A 39 9.44 0.37 36.71
N ASP A 40 8.43 0.93 36.04
CA ASP A 40 7.23 0.19 35.61
C ASP A 40 7.53 -0.82 34.47
N GLN A 41 8.78 -0.94 34.05
CA GLN A 41 9.29 -1.88 33.05
C GLN A 41 9.63 -3.28 33.60
N GLU A 42 9.07 -3.69 34.75
CA GLU A 42 9.44 -4.92 35.48
C GLU A 42 9.25 -6.22 34.68
N ASN A 43 8.44 -6.21 33.61
CA ASN A 43 8.24 -7.33 32.68
C ASN A 43 8.68 -7.01 31.23
N VAL A 44 9.48 -5.96 31.03
CA VAL A 44 9.99 -5.55 29.72
C VAL A 44 11.44 -5.97 29.61
N SER A 45 11.78 -6.63 28.50
CA SER A 45 13.16 -7.00 28.18
C SER A 45 13.46 -6.65 26.72
N PRO A 46 14.48 -5.82 26.43
CA PRO A 46 15.32 -5.09 27.39
C PRO A 46 14.58 -3.91 28.05
N ILE A 47 14.96 -3.57 29.29
CA ILE A 47 14.56 -2.31 29.94
C ILE A 47 15.21 -1.14 29.17
N GLN A 48 14.45 -0.10 28.86
CA GLN A 48 14.90 1.00 28.01
C GLN A 48 15.16 2.26 28.85
N LEU A 49 16.36 2.83 28.72
CA LEU A 49 16.80 4.01 29.50
C LEU A 49 17.57 5.00 28.62
N ASN A 50 17.61 6.27 29.03
CA ASN A 50 18.56 7.24 28.47
C ASN A 50 19.97 7.00 29.03
N LEU A 51 20.97 7.35 28.23
CA LEU A 51 22.36 7.51 28.66
C LEU A 51 22.44 8.44 29.88
N ASN A 52 23.39 8.17 30.78
CA ASN A 52 23.59 8.91 32.02
C ASN A 52 22.36 8.88 32.93
N ASN A 53 21.65 7.76 32.93
CA ASN A 53 20.58 7.49 33.87
C ASN A 53 20.90 6.23 34.69
N TYR A 54 20.15 6.01 35.76
CA TYR A 54 20.33 4.86 36.65
C TYR A 54 19.05 4.03 36.77
N ILE A 55 19.22 2.80 37.24
CA ILE A 55 18.16 1.93 37.70
C ILE A 55 18.51 1.37 39.07
N SER A 56 17.51 1.23 39.95
CA SER A 56 17.69 0.54 41.22
C SER A 56 17.07 -0.84 41.14
N ILE A 57 17.79 -1.84 41.61
CA ILE A 57 17.33 -3.23 41.66
C ILE A 57 17.50 -3.75 43.07
N MET A 58 16.43 -4.31 43.62
CA MET A 58 16.38 -4.85 44.97
C MET A 58 16.17 -6.36 44.90
N ASP A 59 17.05 -7.13 45.53
CA ASP A 59 16.87 -8.54 45.75
C ASP A 59 16.04 -8.80 47.00
N LEU A 60 14.80 -9.22 46.79
CA LEU A 60 13.83 -9.55 47.85
C LEU A 60 13.85 -11.04 48.21
N SER A 61 14.76 -11.82 47.63
CA SER A 61 14.89 -13.27 47.87
C SER A 61 15.16 -13.59 49.35
N GLN A 62 14.59 -14.69 49.81
CA GLN A 62 14.68 -15.22 51.18
C GLN A 62 15.29 -16.62 51.18
N GLY A 63 16.03 -16.97 52.24
CA GLY A 63 16.62 -18.30 52.40
C GLY A 63 17.82 -18.61 51.49
N MET A 64 18.46 -17.57 50.94
CA MET A 64 19.66 -17.70 50.10
C MET A 64 20.91 -18.05 50.93
N LEU A 65 21.77 -18.91 50.38
CA LEU A 65 23.10 -19.23 50.93
C LEU A 65 24.14 -18.18 50.52
N SER A 66 24.02 -17.65 49.31
CA SER A 66 24.85 -16.55 48.80
C SER A 66 24.04 -15.64 47.88
N HIS A 67 24.49 -14.40 47.77
CA HIS A 67 23.91 -13.36 46.93
C HIS A 67 25.02 -12.52 46.30
N GLN A 68 24.90 -12.23 45.01
CA GLN A 68 25.83 -11.36 44.31
C GLN A 68 25.18 -10.75 43.07
N TRP A 69 25.42 -9.46 42.88
CA TRP A 69 25.19 -8.75 41.63
C TRP A 69 26.45 -8.74 40.79
N VAL A 70 26.30 -8.82 39.46
CA VAL A 70 27.39 -8.68 38.50
C VAL A 70 26.96 -7.76 37.36
N VAL A 71 27.82 -6.86 36.92
CA VAL A 71 27.55 -5.94 35.79
C VAL A 71 28.47 -6.23 34.60
N SER A 72 28.03 -5.94 33.37
CA SER A 72 28.67 -6.43 32.14
C SER A 72 30.00 -5.79 31.75
N ASP A 73 30.23 -4.51 32.06
CA ASP A 73 31.32 -3.72 31.47
C ASP A 73 31.59 -2.39 32.19
N ASP A 74 32.69 -1.72 31.80
CA ASP A 74 33.10 -0.40 32.31
C ASP A 74 32.07 0.73 32.04
N GLY A 75 31.08 0.51 31.18
CA GLY A 75 29.97 1.44 30.96
C GLY A 75 28.85 1.31 31.98
N THR A 76 28.92 0.32 32.87
CA THR A 76 27.89 -0.04 33.84
C THR A 76 28.48 0.06 35.26
N LYS A 77 28.11 1.11 35.99
CA LYS A 77 28.73 1.47 37.27
C LYS A 77 27.77 1.31 38.43
N PHE A 78 28.25 0.81 39.56
CA PHE A 78 27.50 0.91 40.81
C PHE A 78 27.58 2.34 41.35
N LEU A 79 26.47 2.83 41.89
CA LEU A 79 26.44 4.08 42.64
C LEU A 79 26.47 3.79 44.15
N ASN A 80 27.25 4.59 44.87
CA ASN A 80 27.33 4.59 46.33
C ASN A 80 26.85 5.95 46.87
N GLY A 81 26.08 5.93 47.95
CA GLY A 81 25.57 7.14 48.61
C GLY A 81 24.09 7.43 48.35
N LYS A 82 23.61 8.50 48.97
CA LYS A 82 22.21 8.94 48.87
C LYS A 82 22.04 9.83 47.65
N MET A 83 21.08 9.51 46.79
CA MET A 83 20.69 10.38 45.68
C MET A 83 19.89 11.57 46.19
N GLU A 84 20.24 12.76 45.76
CA GLU A 84 19.50 13.97 46.11
C GLU A 84 18.28 14.14 45.21
N TRP A 85 17.22 14.74 45.76
CA TRP A 85 16.02 15.03 44.98
C TRP A 85 16.33 16.05 43.89
N GLY A 86 16.08 15.69 42.63
CA GLY A 86 16.35 16.53 41.45
C GLY A 86 17.79 16.45 40.91
N GLN A 87 18.64 15.58 41.47
CA GLN A 87 20.00 15.35 40.94
C GLN A 87 19.92 14.75 39.52
N THR A 88 20.66 15.34 38.58
CA THR A 88 20.70 14.91 37.16
C THR A 88 22.07 14.38 36.72
N ASP A 89 23.10 14.53 37.55
CA ASP A 89 24.44 13.99 37.34
C ASP A 89 24.81 13.13 38.56
N TYR A 90 25.11 11.86 38.31
CA TYR A 90 25.45 10.87 39.34
C TYR A 90 26.93 10.47 39.30
N THR A 91 27.75 11.16 38.51
CA THR A 91 29.18 10.85 38.34
C THR A 91 29.94 10.87 39.67
N ASN A 92 29.57 11.79 40.56
CA ASN A 92 30.14 11.91 41.91
C ASN A 92 29.78 10.75 42.86
N LEU A 93 28.77 9.95 42.51
CA LEU A 93 28.32 8.78 43.28
C LEU A 93 28.88 7.48 42.71
N ILE A 94 29.66 7.51 41.62
CA ILE A 94 30.26 6.31 41.06
C ILE A 94 31.25 5.71 42.06
N ASP A 95 31.04 4.44 42.39
CA ASP A 95 31.94 3.69 43.25
C ASP A 95 32.97 2.95 42.41
N GLU A 96 34.13 3.59 42.18
CA GLU A 96 35.25 2.96 41.46
C GLU A 96 36.00 1.91 42.29
N SER A 97 35.68 1.77 43.59
CA SER A 97 36.32 0.78 44.46
C SER A 97 35.66 -0.59 44.42
N ILE A 98 34.41 -0.64 43.97
CA ILE A 98 33.65 -1.89 43.84
C ILE A 98 33.99 -2.49 42.46
N PRO A 99 34.45 -3.75 42.39
CA PRO A 99 34.65 -4.44 41.11
C PRO A 99 33.31 -4.54 40.35
N HIS A 100 33.28 -5.22 39.20
CA HIS A 100 32.01 -5.48 38.49
C HIS A 100 31.04 -6.41 39.28
N THR A 101 31.17 -6.51 40.61
CA THR A 101 30.33 -7.30 41.51
C THR A 101 29.97 -6.57 42.80
N ASN A 102 28.78 -6.78 43.34
CA ASN A 102 28.29 -6.17 44.59
C ASN A 102 27.42 -7.16 45.39
N ASP A 103 27.41 -7.13 46.72
CA ASP A 103 26.65 -8.04 47.60
C ASP A 103 25.52 -7.33 48.41
N LEU A 104 25.25 -6.06 48.11
CA LEU A 104 24.15 -5.32 48.72
C LEU A 104 22.80 -5.81 48.21
N LYS A 105 21.84 -5.92 49.14
CA LYS A 105 20.46 -6.28 48.82
C LYS A 105 19.78 -5.32 47.84
N THR A 106 20.19 -4.06 47.81
CA THR A 106 19.73 -3.08 46.82
C THR A 106 20.95 -2.46 46.16
N ILE A 107 20.95 -2.46 44.83
CA ILE A 107 21.97 -1.82 44.02
C ILE A 107 21.36 -0.68 43.22
N HIS A 108 22.20 0.30 42.92
CA HIS A 108 21.91 1.38 42.01
C HIS A 108 22.94 1.30 40.88
N VAL A 109 22.47 1.11 39.65
CA VAL A 109 23.31 0.89 38.48
C VAL A 109 23.16 2.06 37.52
N TYR A 110 24.27 2.70 37.19
CA TYR A 110 24.38 3.86 36.34
C TYR A 110 25.04 3.51 35.01
N PHE A 111 24.51 4.04 33.92
CA PHE A 111 24.95 3.70 32.57
C PHE A 111 25.63 4.89 31.88
N THR A 112 26.94 4.76 31.66
CA THR A 112 27.80 5.82 31.06
C THR A 112 28.12 5.56 29.59
N LYS A 113 27.70 4.41 29.05
CA LYS A 113 27.82 4.09 27.63
C LYS A 113 26.45 3.72 27.06
N PRO A 114 26.18 4.03 25.79
CA PRO A 114 24.99 3.58 25.10
C PRO A 114 25.17 2.15 24.57
N GLY A 115 24.07 1.46 24.31
CA GLY A 115 24.07 0.10 23.79
C GLY A 115 23.35 -0.90 24.70
N ASP A 116 23.65 -2.18 24.51
CA ASP A 116 23.13 -3.27 25.33
C ASP A 116 24.03 -3.50 26.55
N HIS A 117 23.42 -3.51 27.73
CA HIS A 117 24.06 -3.80 29.00
C HIS A 117 23.34 -4.94 29.70
N THR A 118 24.04 -5.62 30.60
CA THR A 118 23.42 -6.62 31.47
C THR A 118 23.77 -6.42 32.93
N VAL A 119 22.79 -6.60 33.80
CA VAL A 119 22.96 -6.73 35.25
C VAL A 119 22.52 -8.14 35.62
N ARG A 120 23.32 -8.89 36.37
CA ARG A 120 23.06 -10.28 36.75
C ARG A 120 22.89 -10.39 38.26
N LEU A 121 21.87 -11.15 38.68
CA LEU A 121 21.65 -11.56 40.06
C LEU A 121 21.94 -13.04 40.19
N CYS A 122 22.98 -13.38 40.94
CA CYS A 122 23.37 -14.74 41.24
C CYS A 122 23.06 -15.08 42.70
N ASN A 123 21.97 -15.82 42.91
CA ASN A 123 21.58 -16.31 44.24
C ASN A 123 21.74 -17.83 44.29
N THR A 124 22.25 -18.35 45.40
CA THR A 124 22.31 -19.81 45.66
C THR A 124 21.39 -20.20 46.81
N PHE A 125 20.83 -21.40 46.76
CA PHE A 125 19.85 -21.89 47.73
C PHE A 125 20.14 -23.34 48.09
N ARG A 126 19.80 -23.73 49.32
CA ARG A 126 19.93 -25.13 49.78
C ARG A 126 18.85 -26.06 49.19
N ARG A 127 17.76 -25.48 48.71
CA ARG A 127 16.57 -26.17 48.20
C ARG A 127 16.17 -25.57 46.86
N GLN A 128 15.44 -26.34 46.05
CA GLN A 128 14.88 -25.87 44.78
C GLN A 128 14.02 -24.63 45.01
N VAL A 129 14.27 -23.58 44.24
CA VAL A 129 13.42 -22.39 44.16
C VAL A 129 12.91 -22.20 42.74
N VAL A 130 11.79 -21.48 42.61
CA VAL A 130 11.10 -21.22 41.34
C VAL A 130 10.65 -19.77 41.30
N TYR A 131 10.93 -19.08 40.21
CA TYR A 131 10.43 -17.74 39.95
C TYR A 131 9.27 -17.78 38.94
N PRO A 132 8.04 -17.46 39.36
CA PRO A 132 6.93 -17.27 38.43
C PRO A 132 6.99 -15.89 37.76
N TYR A 133 6.81 -15.82 36.45
CA TYR A 133 6.72 -14.56 35.70
C TYR A 133 5.61 -14.62 34.66
N SER A 134 5.17 -13.46 34.17
CA SER A 134 4.09 -13.37 33.17
C SER A 134 4.66 -12.88 31.84
N VAL A 135 4.27 -13.52 30.74
CA VAL A 135 4.65 -13.11 29.38
C VAL A 135 3.40 -12.85 28.58
N TYR A 136 3.37 -11.74 27.84
CA TYR A 136 2.30 -11.46 26.90
C TYR A 136 2.39 -12.43 25.72
N ASP A 137 1.29 -13.11 25.41
CA ASP A 137 1.20 -14.06 24.32
C ASP A 137 0.24 -13.52 23.25
N ASP A 138 0.79 -13.22 22.07
CA ASP A 138 0.05 -12.60 20.96
C ASP A 138 -1.11 -13.48 20.46
N ASN A 139 -1.02 -14.81 20.63
CA ASN A 139 -2.07 -15.73 20.18
C ASN A 139 -3.28 -15.75 21.11
N THR A 140 -3.06 -15.57 22.41
CA THR A 140 -4.11 -15.59 23.43
C THR A 140 -4.60 -14.19 23.80
N GLY A 141 -3.91 -13.13 23.36
CA GLY A 141 -4.27 -11.74 23.66
C GLY A 141 -4.18 -11.41 25.16
N GLY A 142 -3.35 -12.14 25.91
CA GLY A 142 -3.27 -12.05 27.36
C GLY A 142 -1.93 -12.49 27.92
N TYR A 143 -1.77 -12.35 29.23
CA TYR A 143 -0.55 -12.77 29.94
C TYR A 143 -0.65 -14.23 30.39
N ILE A 144 0.32 -15.04 29.97
CA ILE A 144 0.48 -16.42 30.43
C ILE A 144 1.57 -16.50 31.50
N LYS A 145 1.35 -17.34 32.51
CA LYS A 145 2.30 -17.56 33.60
C LYS A 145 3.35 -18.59 33.19
N LYS A 146 4.63 -18.20 33.26
CA LYS A 146 5.81 -19.05 33.05
C LYS A 146 6.59 -19.17 34.36
N TYR A 147 7.49 -20.16 34.40
CA TYR A 147 8.27 -20.48 35.59
C TYR A 147 9.73 -20.67 35.20
N CYS A 148 10.64 -20.01 35.93
CA CYS A 148 12.07 -20.25 35.87
C CYS A 148 12.48 -21.07 37.10
N TYR A 149 13.16 -22.19 36.90
CA TYR A 149 13.61 -23.08 37.96
C TYR A 149 15.11 -22.87 38.20
N ALA A 150 15.52 -22.76 39.47
CA ALA A 150 16.94 -22.77 39.81
C ALA A 150 17.60 -24.07 39.33
N LYS A 151 18.82 -23.97 38.82
CA LYS A 151 19.59 -25.10 38.31
C LYS A 151 20.40 -25.72 39.46
N GLN A 152 20.35 -27.05 39.60
CA GLN A 152 21.19 -27.73 40.58
C GLN A 152 22.64 -27.77 40.11
N GLU A 153 23.56 -27.26 40.90
CA GLU A 153 25.00 -27.28 40.66
C GLU A 153 25.71 -27.79 41.92
N GLY A 154 26.13 -29.06 41.90
CA GLY A 154 26.63 -29.74 43.10
C GLY A 154 25.57 -29.83 44.20
N ASP A 155 25.90 -29.31 45.38
CA ASP A 155 25.07 -29.38 46.59
C ASP A 155 24.12 -28.17 46.75
N VAL A 156 24.07 -27.25 45.77
CA VAL A 156 23.25 -26.04 45.82
C VAL A 156 22.38 -25.88 44.58
N TYR A 157 21.33 -25.08 44.70
CA TYR A 157 20.48 -24.63 43.60
C TYR A 157 20.82 -23.18 43.26
N VAL A 158 21.18 -22.91 42.01
CA VAL A 158 21.60 -21.60 41.51
C VAL A 158 20.46 -20.95 40.73
N MET A 159 20.05 -19.76 41.15
CA MET A 159 19.19 -18.86 40.37
C MET A 159 20.05 -17.72 39.83
N ASP A 160 20.19 -17.67 38.50
CA ASP A 160 21.02 -16.71 37.78
C ASP A 160 20.12 -15.91 36.83
N THR A 161 19.74 -14.71 37.28
CA THR A 161 18.80 -13.85 36.57
C THR A 161 19.57 -12.73 35.86
N THR A 162 19.41 -12.62 34.54
CA THR A 162 19.99 -11.54 33.74
C THR A 162 18.92 -10.50 33.40
N PHE A 163 19.15 -9.27 33.83
CA PHE A 163 18.41 -8.09 33.41
C PHE A 163 19.12 -7.51 32.17
N HIS A 164 18.40 -7.43 31.05
CA HIS A 164 18.88 -6.80 29.83
C HIS A 164 18.44 -5.34 29.80
N ILE A 165 19.36 -4.42 29.54
CA ILE A 165 19.10 -2.98 29.50
C ILE A 165 19.60 -2.44 28.16
N ARG A 166 18.75 -1.68 27.47
CA ARG A 166 19.09 -0.92 26.26
C ARG A 166 19.21 0.55 26.63
N VAL A 167 20.41 1.09 26.52
CA VAL A 167 20.74 2.49 26.84
C VAL A 167 20.82 3.30 25.56
N TYR A 168 20.07 4.40 25.53
CA TYR A 168 19.89 5.25 24.37
C TYR A 168 20.58 6.60 24.56
N ASP A 169 21.45 6.97 23.62
CA ASP A 169 22.01 8.33 23.59
C ASP A 169 20.94 9.32 23.07
N PRO A 170 20.62 10.41 23.78
CA PRO A 170 19.71 11.44 23.28
C PRO A 170 20.26 12.23 22.08
N ASN A 171 21.58 12.21 21.85
CA ASN A 171 22.20 12.89 20.72
C ASN A 171 22.23 12.00 19.47
N LEU A 172 21.21 12.15 18.63
CA LEU A 172 21.18 11.50 17.32
C LEU A 172 22.21 12.14 16.38
N VAL A 173 22.92 11.32 15.61
CA VAL A 173 23.82 11.78 14.54
C VAL A 173 23.41 11.09 13.24
N PRO A 174 22.77 11.80 12.29
CA PRO A 174 22.36 11.21 11.03
C PRO A 174 23.57 10.86 10.18
N ALA A 175 23.57 9.65 9.62
CA ALA A 175 24.58 9.18 8.67
C ALA A 175 23.95 8.16 7.72
N VAL A 176 24.49 8.09 6.50
CA VAL A 176 23.98 7.18 5.46
C VAL A 176 25.12 6.56 4.67
N LYS A 177 24.84 5.40 4.10
CA LYS A 177 25.60 4.84 2.97
C LYS A 177 24.70 4.78 1.76
N VAL A 178 25.25 5.12 0.60
CA VAL A 178 24.50 5.17 -0.66
C VAL A 178 25.05 4.12 -1.61
N TYR A 179 24.18 3.45 -2.34
CA TYR A 179 24.51 2.33 -3.22
C TYR A 179 23.82 2.48 -4.57
N SER A 180 24.43 1.94 -5.63
CA SER A 180 23.84 1.91 -6.98
C SER A 180 22.94 0.71 -7.23
N ASP A 181 22.96 -0.30 -6.35
CA ASP A 181 22.21 -1.55 -6.46
C ASP A 181 21.33 -1.83 -5.21
N PRO A 182 20.17 -2.48 -5.37
CA PRO A 182 19.26 -2.77 -4.26
C PRO A 182 19.86 -3.70 -3.22
N GLU A 183 20.75 -4.60 -3.62
CA GLU A 183 21.47 -5.52 -2.74
C GLU A 183 22.56 -4.80 -1.91
N CYS A 184 22.86 -3.54 -2.23
CA CYS A 184 23.85 -2.69 -1.58
C CYS A 184 25.27 -3.32 -1.58
N THR A 185 25.69 -3.79 -2.74
CA THR A 185 27.02 -4.36 -2.99
C THR A 185 27.99 -3.36 -3.63
N GLN A 186 27.47 -2.29 -4.24
CA GLN A 186 28.23 -1.26 -4.94
C GLN A 186 28.00 0.10 -4.25
N GLU A 187 28.87 0.42 -3.30
CA GLU A 187 28.79 1.68 -2.55
C GLU A 187 29.21 2.87 -3.41
N ILE A 188 28.37 3.90 -3.43
CA ILE A 188 28.65 5.20 -4.04
C ILE A 188 29.36 6.05 -2.99
N LYS A 189 30.57 6.51 -3.33
CA LYS A 189 31.32 7.42 -2.49
C LYS A 189 30.54 8.72 -2.30
N THR A 190 30.30 9.10 -1.04
CA THR A 190 29.71 10.39 -0.69
C THR A 190 30.80 11.37 -0.24
N GLY A 191 30.50 12.65 -0.28
CA GLY A 191 31.37 13.70 0.22
C GLY A 191 31.35 13.80 1.75
N ILE A 192 31.95 14.88 2.28
CA ILE A 192 32.10 15.12 3.70
C ILE A 192 31.05 16.12 4.16
N VAL A 193 30.32 15.75 5.21
CA VAL A 193 29.43 16.67 5.92
C VAL A 193 30.30 17.67 6.68
N GLY A 194 30.27 18.93 6.27
CA GLY A 194 31.03 19.99 6.93
C GLY A 194 30.59 20.16 8.40
N GLY A 195 31.56 20.40 9.28
CA GLY A 195 31.29 20.80 10.67
C GLY A 195 30.75 22.22 10.77
N THR A 196 30.59 22.76 11.98
CA THR A 196 30.05 24.11 12.23
C THR A 196 30.86 25.26 11.60
N GLU A 197 32.07 24.98 11.08
CA GLU A 197 32.97 25.96 10.48
C GLU A 197 33.43 25.61 9.05
N GLU A 198 33.06 24.44 8.51
CA GLU A 198 33.50 23.99 7.17
C GLU A 198 32.31 23.85 6.23
N ALA A 199 32.48 24.26 4.97
CA ALA A 199 31.46 24.07 3.95
C ALA A 199 31.35 22.57 3.60
N PRO A 200 30.13 22.02 3.47
CA PRO A 200 29.96 20.63 3.06
C PRO A 200 30.52 20.38 1.65
N GLU A 201 31.23 19.27 1.50
CA GLU A 201 31.72 18.78 0.21
C GLU A 201 30.75 17.71 -0.31
N TYR A 202 30.38 17.82 -1.58
CA TYR A 202 29.46 16.88 -2.23
C TYR A 202 30.21 16.14 -3.34
N GLU A 203 30.17 14.82 -3.30
CA GLU A 203 30.59 14.01 -4.44
C GLU A 203 29.53 14.11 -5.54
N LYS A 204 29.98 14.18 -6.80
CA LYS A 204 29.07 14.24 -7.95
C LYS A 204 28.73 12.83 -8.39
N TYR A 205 27.44 12.61 -8.68
CA TYR A 205 26.97 11.33 -9.18
C TYR A 205 25.99 11.53 -10.33
N GLU A 206 26.23 10.85 -11.43
CA GLU A 206 25.32 10.83 -12.57
C GLU A 206 24.37 9.63 -12.42
N LEU A 207 23.08 9.91 -12.34
CA LEU A 207 22.03 8.91 -12.23
C LEU A 207 21.23 8.89 -13.52
N GLU A 208 21.18 7.77 -14.22
CA GLU A 208 20.32 7.65 -15.40
C GLU A 208 18.84 7.83 -15.04
N TYR A 209 18.08 8.46 -15.93
CA TYR A 209 16.67 8.73 -15.75
C TYR A 209 15.87 7.47 -15.43
N GLY A 210 15.06 7.53 -14.37
CA GLY A 210 14.24 6.40 -13.92
C GLY A 210 15.01 5.31 -13.16
N LYS A 211 16.35 5.36 -13.10
CA LYS A 211 17.13 4.54 -12.17
C LYS A 211 17.06 5.12 -10.76
N SER A 212 17.54 4.34 -9.80
CA SER A 212 17.48 4.66 -8.38
C SER A 212 18.84 4.55 -7.72
N VAL A 213 19.03 5.31 -6.65
CA VAL A 213 20.06 5.03 -5.65
C VAL A 213 19.39 4.44 -4.41
N TYR A 214 20.13 3.61 -3.68
CA TYR A 214 19.66 2.92 -2.50
C TYR A 214 20.41 3.41 -1.28
N ILE A 215 19.69 3.75 -0.23
CA ILE A 215 20.24 4.38 0.96
C ILE A 215 20.09 3.43 2.11
N LYS A 216 21.16 3.19 2.85
CA LYS A 216 21.14 2.50 4.15
C LYS A 216 21.38 3.50 5.26
N ASP A 217 20.65 3.33 6.35
CA ASP A 217 20.91 4.05 7.58
C ASP A 217 22.23 3.60 8.20
N ASP A 218 23.09 4.57 8.52
CA ASP A 218 24.33 4.37 9.30
C ASP A 218 24.33 5.30 10.53
N SER A 219 23.15 5.84 10.87
CA SER A 219 22.99 6.84 11.92
C SER A 219 23.31 6.30 13.31
N TYR A 220 23.86 7.17 14.14
CA TYR A 220 24.11 6.89 15.55
C TYR A 220 22.92 7.30 16.42
N GLY A 221 22.73 6.57 17.52
CA GLY A 221 21.71 6.87 18.54
C GLY A 221 20.39 6.10 18.35
N LEU A 222 20.36 5.10 17.48
CA LEU A 222 19.21 4.20 17.27
C LEU A 222 17.89 4.96 17.01
N PRO A 223 17.82 5.76 15.92
CA PRO A 223 16.55 6.36 15.51
C PRO A 223 15.50 5.28 15.19
N ASN A 224 14.23 5.67 15.23
CA ASN A 224 13.12 4.78 14.86
C ASN A 224 12.14 5.44 13.89
N LYS A 225 12.52 6.60 13.35
CA LYS A 225 11.74 7.34 12.38
C LYS A 225 12.69 8.11 11.46
N TRP A 226 12.45 8.00 10.15
CA TRP A 226 13.23 8.66 9.11
C TRP A 226 12.29 9.41 8.18
N THR A 227 12.71 10.58 7.72
CA THR A 227 11.98 11.39 6.73
C THR A 227 12.93 11.82 5.62
N PHE A 228 12.64 11.42 4.39
CA PHE A 228 13.41 11.78 3.21
C PHE A 228 12.72 12.91 2.44
N LYS A 229 13.48 13.95 2.08
CA LYS A 229 12.95 15.09 1.32
C LYS A 229 13.89 15.50 0.20
N CYS A 230 13.34 15.67 -1.00
CA CYS A 230 14.01 16.29 -2.12
C CYS A 230 13.05 17.29 -2.78
N ALA A 231 13.31 18.59 -2.59
CA ALA A 231 12.40 19.65 -3.01
C ALA A 231 12.22 19.69 -4.54
N ASP A 232 13.29 19.42 -5.29
CA ASP A 232 13.27 19.48 -6.75
C ASP A 232 12.40 18.38 -7.37
N THR A 233 12.36 17.19 -6.78
CA THR A 233 11.54 16.06 -7.24
C THR A 233 10.17 15.99 -6.56
N GLY A 234 9.98 16.69 -5.45
CA GLY A 234 8.75 16.65 -4.64
C GLY A 234 8.68 15.49 -3.64
N VAL A 235 9.75 14.70 -3.51
CA VAL A 235 9.84 13.58 -2.55
C VAL A 235 9.68 14.09 -1.12
N ASN A 236 8.83 13.42 -0.34
CA ASN A 236 8.57 13.68 1.08
C ASN A 236 8.08 12.41 1.77
N ASP A 237 8.97 11.41 1.86
CA ASP A 237 8.65 10.07 2.34
C ASP A 237 9.00 9.91 3.82
N GLU A 238 8.18 9.15 4.55
CA GLU A 238 8.37 8.86 5.98
C GLU A 238 8.45 7.34 6.19
N LEU A 239 9.42 6.92 6.99
CA LEU A 239 9.65 5.53 7.36
C LEU A 239 9.66 5.38 8.89
N THR A 240 9.09 4.28 9.37
CA THR A 240 9.14 3.85 10.79
C THR A 240 9.94 2.56 10.99
N SER A 241 10.48 2.00 9.90
CA SER A 241 11.46 0.92 9.88
C SER A 241 12.45 1.17 8.72
N PHE A 242 13.68 0.69 8.88
CA PHE A 242 14.75 0.75 7.90
C PHE A 242 15.35 -0.65 7.64
N ASP A 243 14.52 -1.71 7.70
CA ASP A 243 14.96 -3.09 7.46
C ASP A 243 15.43 -3.32 6.01
N THR A 244 14.88 -2.55 5.08
CA THR A 244 15.29 -2.51 3.67
C THR A 244 15.89 -1.15 3.32
N PRO A 245 16.88 -1.10 2.41
CA PRO A 245 17.40 0.16 1.91
C PRO A 245 16.28 1.03 1.34
N TYR A 246 16.33 2.33 1.61
CA TYR A 246 15.41 3.28 1.00
C TYR A 246 15.78 3.51 -0.46
N GLN A 247 14.82 3.32 -1.36
CA GLN A 247 15.01 3.53 -2.79
C GLN A 247 14.63 4.97 -3.16
N PHE A 248 15.61 5.75 -3.61
CA PHE A 248 15.38 7.07 -4.18
C PHE A 248 15.43 7.02 -5.71
N THR A 249 14.27 7.19 -6.36
CA THR A 249 14.17 7.28 -7.82
C THR A 249 14.02 8.74 -8.23
N ALA A 250 14.91 9.23 -9.09
CA ALA A 250 14.79 10.58 -9.64
C ALA A 250 14.25 10.52 -11.07
N LYS A 251 12.97 10.87 -11.24
CA LYS A 251 12.31 11.00 -12.55
C LYS A 251 12.18 12.46 -12.99
N LYS A 252 13.25 13.23 -12.82
CA LYS A 252 13.24 14.65 -13.18
C LYS A 252 14.64 15.13 -13.54
N PHE A 253 14.77 15.70 -14.74
CA PHE A 253 15.98 16.41 -15.12
C PHE A 253 16.05 17.77 -14.41
N SER A 254 17.24 18.14 -13.96
CA SER A 254 17.48 19.41 -13.29
C SER A 254 18.84 19.97 -13.69
N ASP A 255 18.88 21.28 -13.99
CA ASP A 255 20.12 22.02 -14.27
C ASP A 255 20.99 22.19 -13.02
N LYS A 256 20.42 21.88 -11.85
CA LYS A 256 21.09 21.88 -10.54
C LYS A 256 21.09 20.47 -9.96
N PRO A 257 22.12 20.08 -9.20
CA PRO A 257 22.12 18.79 -8.54
C PRO A 257 20.92 18.63 -7.60
N LEU A 258 20.29 17.46 -7.64
CA LEU A 258 19.23 17.09 -6.71
C LEU A 258 19.85 16.86 -5.34
N LEU A 259 19.36 17.58 -4.33
CA LEU A 259 19.79 17.43 -2.95
C LEU A 259 18.74 16.64 -2.17
N LEU A 260 19.12 15.46 -1.72
CA LEU A 260 18.30 14.63 -0.85
C LEU A 260 18.67 14.90 0.61
N SER A 261 17.66 15.16 1.43
CA SER A 261 17.83 15.30 2.88
C SER A 261 17.17 14.14 3.61
N MET A 262 17.82 13.68 4.68
CA MET A 262 17.31 12.69 5.62
C MET A 262 17.18 13.36 6.99
N THR A 263 16.00 13.27 7.59
CA THR A 263 15.77 13.65 8.99
C THR A 263 15.53 12.39 9.79
N ILE A 264 16.23 12.24 10.91
CA ILE A 264 16.04 11.13 11.84
C ILE A 264 15.43 11.64 13.14
N GLU A 265 14.59 10.81 13.75
CA GLU A 265 13.94 11.07 15.03
C GLU A 265 13.85 9.77 15.85
N ARG A 266 13.77 9.92 17.17
CA ARG A 266 13.38 8.82 18.06
C ARG A 266 12.11 9.19 18.81
N THR A 267 11.03 8.48 18.49
CA THR A 267 9.69 8.68 19.07
C THR A 267 9.35 7.56 20.05
N SER A 268 8.35 7.78 20.90
CA SER A 268 7.79 6.75 21.78
C SER A 268 6.34 6.49 21.40
N ALA A 269 5.90 5.23 21.52
CA ALA A 269 4.49 4.89 21.38
C ALA A 269 3.68 5.39 22.59
N SER A 270 2.38 5.55 22.43
CA SER A 270 1.48 5.83 23.56
C SER A 270 1.28 4.60 24.44
N GLU A 271 1.18 3.41 23.82
CA GLU A 271 0.97 2.12 24.47
C GLU A 271 1.71 1.01 23.70
N GLY A 272 1.89 -0.16 24.32
CA GLY A 272 2.47 -1.34 23.67
C GLY A 272 3.98 -1.27 23.43
N LYS A 273 4.46 -1.99 22.40
CA LYS A 273 5.88 -2.05 22.02
C LYS A 273 6.37 -0.65 21.63
N GLY A 274 7.40 -0.14 22.33
CA GLY A 274 7.97 1.19 22.11
C GLY A 274 7.46 2.31 23.02
N LYS A 275 6.55 2.01 23.97
CA LYS A 275 6.09 2.99 24.99
C LYS A 275 7.27 3.56 25.80
N TYR A 276 8.23 2.72 26.12
CA TYR A 276 9.38 3.05 26.98
C TYR A 276 10.59 3.59 26.23
N THR A 277 10.52 3.70 24.89
CA THR A 277 11.63 4.20 24.09
C THR A 277 11.86 5.68 24.40
N PRO A 278 13.06 6.07 24.86
CA PRO A 278 13.32 7.46 25.16
C PRO A 278 13.21 8.34 23.92
N LYS A 279 12.64 9.54 24.03
CA LYS A 279 12.52 10.45 22.89
C LYS A 279 13.84 11.17 22.62
N ALA A 280 14.09 11.50 21.36
CA ALA A 280 15.18 12.39 20.96
C ALA A 280 14.71 13.36 19.87
N SER A 281 15.17 14.60 19.93
CA SER A 281 14.78 15.65 18.99
C SER A 281 15.24 15.32 17.55
N PRO A 282 14.47 15.71 16.52
CA PRO A 282 14.84 15.48 15.13
C PRO A 282 16.19 16.10 14.77
N LYS A 283 16.96 15.38 13.94
CA LYS A 283 18.24 15.84 13.37
C LYS A 283 18.24 15.60 11.87
N THR A 284 18.71 16.57 11.10
CA THR A 284 18.68 16.53 9.64
C THR A 284 20.09 16.52 9.06
N LEU A 285 20.28 15.68 8.04
CA LEU A 285 21.44 15.60 7.17
C LEU A 285 20.99 15.87 5.74
N VAL A 286 21.71 16.73 5.01
CA VAL A 286 21.68 16.68 3.54
C VAL A 286 22.69 15.64 3.12
N VAL A 287 22.25 14.60 2.41
CA VAL A 287 23.15 13.54 1.92
C VAL A 287 24.24 14.22 1.08
N PRO A 288 25.53 14.01 1.38
CA PRO A 288 26.62 14.71 0.71
C PRO A 288 26.92 14.12 -0.69
N LEU A 289 25.86 14.00 -1.50
CA LEU A 289 25.88 13.49 -2.85
C LEU A 289 25.07 14.43 -3.74
N ALA A 290 25.73 15.05 -4.71
CA ALA A 290 25.14 15.92 -5.71
C ALA A 290 24.72 15.06 -6.92
N ILE A 291 23.43 14.71 -6.99
CA ILE A 291 22.89 13.83 -8.04
C ILE A 291 22.49 14.66 -9.26
N THR A 292 23.07 14.36 -10.42
CA THR A 292 22.65 14.88 -11.72
C THR A 292 21.93 13.78 -12.47
N VAL A 293 20.68 14.01 -12.88
CA VAL A 293 19.95 13.02 -13.68
C VAL A 293 20.38 13.16 -15.14
N VAL A 294 20.86 12.06 -15.74
CA VAL A 294 21.32 11.98 -17.13
C VAL A 294 20.38 11.11 -17.96
N PRO A 295 20.33 11.27 -19.29
CA PRO A 295 19.53 10.39 -20.14
C PRO A 295 19.92 8.92 -19.93
N SER A 296 18.93 8.02 -19.97
CA SER A 296 19.22 6.59 -19.90
C SER A 296 19.74 6.08 -21.25
N ASP A 297 20.56 5.04 -21.20
CA ASP A 297 20.98 4.26 -22.37
C ASP A 297 19.91 3.23 -22.80
N ASP A 298 18.88 3.01 -21.97
CA ASP A 298 17.75 2.14 -22.31
C ASP A 298 16.95 2.70 -23.51
N PRO A 299 16.37 1.84 -24.37
CA PRO A 299 15.50 2.29 -25.45
C PRO A 299 14.34 3.14 -24.94
N ILE A 300 14.05 4.26 -25.62
CA ILE A 300 12.95 5.16 -25.25
C ILE A 300 11.61 4.45 -25.43
N THR A 301 10.82 4.40 -24.36
CA THR A 301 9.46 3.85 -24.37
C THR A 301 8.43 4.98 -24.27
N TYR A 302 7.34 4.84 -25.02
CA TYR A 302 6.31 5.85 -25.13
C TYR A 302 4.95 5.24 -25.44
N ASN A 303 3.91 5.97 -25.09
CA ASN A 303 2.52 5.70 -25.43
C ASN A 303 1.96 6.86 -26.25
N ILE A 304 1.07 6.57 -27.20
CA ILE A 304 0.43 7.60 -28.03
C ILE A 304 -1.08 7.45 -27.91
N ARG A 305 -1.78 8.54 -27.61
CA ARG A 305 -3.23 8.51 -27.40
C ARG A 305 -3.93 9.71 -28.02
N GLN A 306 -5.17 9.50 -28.41
CA GLN A 306 -6.10 10.56 -28.78
C GLN A 306 -6.53 11.34 -27.54
N ILE A 307 -6.46 12.67 -27.60
CA ILE A 307 -7.08 13.55 -26.60
C ILE A 307 -8.48 13.94 -27.07
N ASP A 308 -8.58 14.43 -28.31
CA ASP A 308 -9.83 14.83 -28.96
C ASP A 308 -9.72 14.67 -30.49
N GLN A 309 -10.65 15.26 -31.25
CA GLN A 309 -10.67 15.17 -32.71
C GLN A 309 -9.49 15.87 -33.40
N THR A 310 -8.76 16.73 -32.71
CA THR A 310 -7.71 17.59 -33.27
C THR A 310 -6.38 17.51 -32.51
N HIS A 311 -6.31 16.68 -31.46
CA HIS A 311 -5.11 16.54 -30.64
C HIS A 311 -4.80 15.07 -30.31
N ILE A 312 -3.52 14.72 -30.40
CA ILE A 312 -2.96 13.48 -29.87
C ILE A 312 -1.80 13.80 -28.92
N ALA A 313 -1.56 12.96 -27.92
CA ALA A 313 -0.43 13.06 -27.01
C ALA A 313 0.57 11.94 -27.26
N ILE A 314 1.86 12.25 -27.14
CA ILE A 314 2.94 11.29 -26.96
C ILE A 314 3.42 11.42 -25.50
N ASP A 315 3.25 10.35 -24.74
CA ASP A 315 3.64 10.24 -23.34
C ASP A 315 4.92 9.38 -23.25
N LEU A 316 6.02 9.93 -22.72
CA LEU A 316 7.29 9.22 -22.51
C LEU A 316 7.27 8.50 -21.15
N ASP A 317 7.68 7.24 -21.09
CA ASP A 317 7.72 6.51 -19.81
C ASP A 317 9.08 6.61 -19.11
N ASN A 318 10.16 6.78 -19.86
CA ASN A 318 11.54 6.73 -19.38
C ASN A 318 12.44 7.89 -19.86
N SER A 319 11.84 9.02 -20.27
CA SER A 319 12.57 10.22 -20.69
C SER A 319 11.71 11.48 -20.57
N GLU A 320 12.29 12.64 -20.92
CA GLU A 320 11.59 13.93 -21.01
C GLU A 320 11.94 14.63 -22.32
N PHE A 321 11.02 15.46 -22.81
CA PHE A 321 11.27 16.38 -23.91
C PHE A 321 12.21 17.51 -23.48
N GLY A 322 13.14 17.87 -24.36
CA GLY A 322 14.12 18.94 -24.16
C GLY A 322 13.51 20.35 -24.27
N TYR A 323 14.24 21.37 -23.84
CA TYR A 323 13.75 22.77 -23.78
C TYR A 323 13.65 23.48 -25.15
N LYS A 324 14.13 22.83 -26.21
CA LYS A 324 14.05 23.34 -27.58
C LYS A 324 12.62 23.22 -28.11
N GLU A 325 12.27 24.12 -29.03
CA GLU A 325 11.03 23.99 -29.79
C GLU A 325 11.08 22.73 -30.66
N ILE A 326 9.98 21.97 -30.67
CA ILE A 326 9.88 20.71 -31.39
C ILE A 326 9.24 20.98 -32.75
N ASN A 327 9.94 20.58 -33.82
CA ASN A 327 9.41 20.64 -35.17
C ASN A 327 8.76 19.28 -35.54
N PRO A 328 7.42 19.20 -35.66
CA PRO A 328 6.74 17.94 -36.00
C PRO A 328 6.77 17.58 -37.49
N SER A 329 7.43 18.36 -38.35
CA SER A 329 7.37 18.16 -39.82
C SER A 329 7.91 16.82 -40.32
N SER A 330 8.73 16.14 -39.51
CA SER A 330 9.22 14.78 -39.77
C SER A 330 8.25 13.68 -39.33
N LEU A 331 7.18 14.02 -38.62
CA LEU A 331 6.14 13.09 -38.20
C LEU A 331 5.09 12.95 -39.29
N LYS A 332 4.61 11.72 -39.45
CA LYS A 332 3.55 11.36 -40.39
C LYS A 332 2.45 10.62 -39.64
N LEU A 333 1.28 11.24 -39.56
CA LEU A 333 0.06 10.61 -39.07
C LEU A 333 -0.77 10.11 -40.26
N THR A 334 -1.04 8.81 -40.26
CA THR A 334 -1.93 8.17 -41.23
C THR A 334 -3.12 7.54 -40.54
N TYR A 335 -4.23 7.45 -41.26
CA TYR A 335 -5.42 6.76 -40.80
C TYR A 335 -5.85 5.72 -41.82
N SER A 336 -6.48 4.65 -41.32
CA SER A 336 -7.36 3.78 -42.09
C SER A 336 -8.69 3.66 -41.37
N ASN A 337 -9.80 3.69 -42.10
CA ASN A 337 -11.13 3.58 -41.50
C ASN A 337 -11.98 2.62 -42.34
N SER A 338 -12.24 1.44 -41.79
CA SER A 338 -13.12 0.42 -42.35
C SER A 338 -14.50 0.39 -41.69
N TYR A 339 -14.74 1.28 -40.72
CA TYR A 339 -15.93 1.24 -39.88
C TYR A 339 -17.21 1.42 -40.71
N ASN A 340 -18.06 0.39 -40.71
CA ASN A 340 -19.28 0.30 -41.51
C ASN A 340 -19.09 0.54 -43.02
N ARG A 341 -17.91 0.18 -43.56
CA ARG A 341 -17.59 0.34 -44.99
C ARG A 341 -17.10 -0.99 -45.58
N PRO A 342 -17.53 -1.35 -46.81
CA PRO A 342 -17.05 -2.56 -47.49
C PRO A 342 -15.58 -2.46 -47.91
N SER A 343 -14.99 -1.27 -47.89
CA SER A 343 -13.57 -1.04 -48.17
C SER A 343 -13.07 0.12 -47.32
N ALA A 344 -11.86 -0.03 -46.76
CA ALA A 344 -11.28 0.98 -45.89
C ALA A 344 -10.95 2.27 -46.66
N VAL A 345 -11.23 3.42 -46.05
CA VAL A 345 -10.76 4.72 -46.51
C VAL A 345 -9.48 5.04 -45.75
N SER A 346 -8.41 5.33 -46.47
CA SER A 346 -7.11 5.62 -45.88
C SER A 346 -6.59 6.97 -46.37
N GLY A 347 -5.83 7.65 -45.51
CA GLY A 347 -5.24 8.94 -45.82
C GLY A 347 -4.19 9.36 -44.80
N SER A 348 -3.80 10.62 -44.87
CA SER A 348 -2.88 11.25 -43.93
C SER A 348 -3.48 12.52 -43.35
N VAL A 349 -3.19 12.79 -42.09
CA VAL A 349 -3.55 14.05 -41.42
C VAL A 349 -2.28 14.82 -41.13
N ASN A 350 -2.25 16.09 -41.53
CA ASN A 350 -1.10 16.96 -41.28
C ASN A 350 -1.07 17.41 -39.81
N ILE A 351 0.14 17.47 -39.24
CA ILE A 351 0.39 17.97 -37.89
C ILE A 351 0.87 19.43 -38.01
N THR A 352 0.20 20.35 -37.31
CA THR A 352 0.48 21.80 -37.36
C THR A 352 1.43 22.27 -36.28
N ALA A 353 1.35 21.68 -35.09
CA ALA A 353 2.12 22.12 -33.93
C ALA A 353 2.45 20.93 -33.02
N ALA A 354 3.49 21.11 -32.22
CA ALA A 354 3.92 20.18 -31.18
C ALA A 354 4.30 21.00 -29.94
N GLU A 355 3.57 20.83 -28.85
CA GLU A 355 3.76 21.58 -27.61
C GLU A 355 4.05 20.63 -26.44
N VAL A 356 5.21 20.83 -25.78
CA VAL A 356 5.55 20.10 -24.55
C VAL A 356 4.69 20.63 -23.41
N ASN A 357 4.07 19.72 -22.64
CA ASN A 357 3.28 20.12 -21.49
C ASN A 357 4.17 20.81 -20.43
N LYS A 358 3.74 22.01 -20.00
CA LYS A 358 4.49 22.89 -19.08
C LYS A 358 4.60 22.34 -17.67
N GLN A 359 3.67 21.48 -17.25
CA GLN A 359 3.65 20.85 -15.94
C GLN A 359 4.33 19.47 -15.96
N SER A 360 4.44 18.86 -17.13
CA SER A 360 4.86 17.46 -17.29
C SER A 360 5.64 17.31 -18.60
N ARG A 361 6.96 17.49 -18.53
CA ARG A 361 7.83 17.47 -19.71
C ARG A 361 7.98 16.10 -20.37
N TYR A 362 7.34 15.07 -19.83
CA TYR A 362 7.22 13.76 -20.46
C TYR A 362 6.05 13.67 -21.46
N GLU A 363 5.18 14.69 -21.54
CA GLU A 363 4.05 14.72 -22.49
C GLU A 363 4.28 15.76 -23.60
N LEU A 364 4.07 15.34 -24.86
CA LEU A 364 4.05 16.19 -26.05
C LEU A 364 2.67 16.13 -26.71
N ILE A 365 2.02 17.28 -26.84
CA ILE A 365 0.73 17.42 -27.49
C ILE A 365 0.94 17.83 -28.94
N LEU A 366 0.38 17.05 -29.87
CA LEU A 366 0.40 17.34 -31.30
C LEU A 366 -0.96 17.89 -31.73
N THR A 367 -0.96 19.03 -32.42
CA THR A 367 -2.17 19.63 -33.01
C THR A 367 -2.29 19.22 -34.48
N LEU A 368 -3.52 18.88 -34.90
CA LEU A 368 -3.82 18.37 -36.23
C LEU A 368 -4.55 19.43 -37.08
N VAL A 369 -4.32 19.45 -38.41
CA VAL A 369 -5.05 20.33 -39.34
C VAL A 369 -6.52 19.94 -39.47
N GLU A 370 -6.77 18.64 -39.48
CA GLU A 370 -8.08 18.06 -39.75
C GLU A 370 -8.52 17.17 -38.60
N LYS A 371 -9.82 16.91 -38.56
CA LYS A 371 -10.38 16.01 -37.57
C LYS A 371 -9.94 14.57 -37.81
N ILE A 372 -9.47 13.93 -36.75
CA ILE A 372 -9.44 12.48 -36.61
C ILE A 372 -10.70 12.02 -35.91
N TYR A 373 -11.05 10.77 -36.16
CA TYR A 373 -12.23 10.13 -35.63
C TYR A 373 -11.80 8.94 -34.80
N ASN A 374 -12.50 8.66 -33.70
CA ASN A 374 -12.07 7.58 -32.82
C ASN A 374 -12.17 6.19 -33.48
N THR A 375 -12.97 6.04 -34.54
CA THR A 375 -13.04 4.85 -35.39
C THR A 375 -11.88 4.71 -36.37
N ASP A 376 -11.00 5.72 -36.47
CA ASP A 376 -9.81 5.63 -37.30
C ASP A 376 -8.77 4.72 -36.63
N GLU A 377 -8.22 3.80 -37.41
CA GLU A 377 -6.97 3.12 -37.11
C GLU A 377 -5.81 4.07 -37.41
N LEU A 378 -5.29 4.70 -36.36
CA LEU A 378 -4.29 5.76 -36.46
C LEU A 378 -2.87 5.22 -36.28
N THR A 379 -1.99 5.61 -37.19
CA THR A 379 -0.57 5.24 -37.19
C THR A 379 0.29 6.49 -37.29
N LEU A 380 1.05 6.79 -36.23
CA LEU A 380 2.05 7.84 -36.18
C LEU A 380 3.45 7.24 -36.37
N THR A 381 4.23 7.81 -37.29
CA THR A 381 5.63 7.40 -37.54
C THR A 381 6.51 8.62 -37.77
N GLY A 382 7.82 8.47 -37.61
CA GLY A 382 8.79 9.52 -37.92
C GLY A 382 9.86 9.68 -36.84
N THR A 383 10.72 10.66 -37.00
CA THR A 383 11.81 10.93 -36.05
C THR A 383 11.81 12.39 -35.64
N LEU A 384 11.63 12.68 -34.36
CA LEU A 384 11.87 14.01 -33.82
C LEU A 384 13.35 14.13 -33.45
N THR A 385 14.10 14.93 -34.22
CA THR A 385 15.54 15.11 -34.04
C THR A 385 15.83 16.01 -32.84
N GLU A 386 16.74 15.57 -31.96
CA GLU A 386 17.16 16.28 -30.73
C GLU A 386 15.99 16.77 -29.84
N ALA A 387 14.86 16.05 -29.86
CA ALA A 387 13.65 16.48 -29.16
C ALA A 387 13.64 16.10 -27.67
N LEU A 388 14.48 15.17 -27.25
CA LEU A 388 14.58 14.72 -25.87
C LEU A 388 15.69 15.45 -25.11
N VAL A 389 15.67 15.39 -23.79
CA VAL A 389 16.77 15.87 -22.95
C VAL A 389 18.08 15.18 -23.36
N GLY A 390 19.20 15.93 -23.30
CA GLY A 390 20.49 15.45 -23.82
C GLY A 390 20.61 15.47 -25.34
N ASN A 391 19.67 16.10 -26.06
CA ASN A 391 19.62 16.17 -27.52
C ASN A 391 19.50 14.78 -28.19
N GLN A 392 18.85 13.82 -27.51
CA GLN A 392 18.54 12.53 -28.13
C GLN A 392 17.34 12.65 -29.09
N ASN A 393 17.31 11.79 -30.10
CA ASN A 393 16.19 11.69 -31.04
C ASN A 393 15.08 10.82 -30.45
N LEU A 394 13.82 11.16 -30.73
CA LEU A 394 12.69 10.25 -30.53
C LEU A 394 12.32 9.60 -31.87
N GLU A 395 12.52 8.30 -31.99
CA GLU A 395 12.15 7.53 -33.18
C GLU A 395 10.83 6.79 -32.96
N ILE A 396 9.80 7.16 -33.72
CA ILE A 396 8.47 6.56 -33.66
C ILE A 396 8.31 5.53 -34.78
N LYS A 397 8.22 4.26 -34.39
CA LYS A 397 8.06 3.12 -35.30
C LYS A 397 6.70 2.49 -35.08
N ALA A 398 6.09 2.05 -36.18
CA ALA A 398 4.81 1.37 -36.14
C ALA A 398 4.72 0.36 -37.28
N THR A 399 4.30 -0.87 -36.96
CA THR A 399 3.93 -1.91 -37.93
C THR A 399 2.41 -2.14 -38.00
N ALA A 400 1.68 -1.53 -37.06
CA ALA A 400 0.24 -1.54 -36.89
C ALA A 400 -0.17 -0.19 -36.27
N PRO A 401 -1.48 0.13 -36.20
CA PRO A 401 -1.97 1.31 -35.51
C PRO A 401 -1.42 1.41 -34.09
N ASN A 402 -0.86 2.57 -33.74
CA ASN A 402 -0.12 2.80 -32.49
C ASN A 402 -0.63 4.01 -31.70
N VAL A 403 -1.72 4.63 -32.14
CA VAL A 403 -2.41 5.68 -31.40
C VAL A 403 -3.68 5.09 -30.79
N ALA A 404 -3.73 5.01 -29.47
CA ALA A 404 -4.93 4.58 -28.75
C ALA A 404 -6.04 5.64 -28.91
N THR A 405 -7.18 5.25 -29.48
CA THR A 405 -8.33 6.16 -29.65
C THR A 405 -9.31 6.06 -28.47
N THR A 406 -10.23 7.01 -28.39
CA THR A 406 -11.32 6.97 -27.39
C THR A 406 -12.49 6.08 -27.81
N PHE A 407 -12.33 5.25 -28.86
CA PHE A 407 -13.39 4.36 -29.32
C PHE A 407 -13.69 3.31 -28.25
N GLY A 408 -14.97 3.23 -27.87
CA GLY A 408 -15.44 2.30 -26.86
C GLY A 408 -16.83 1.80 -27.20
N ALA A 409 -16.93 0.54 -27.60
CA ALA A 409 -18.19 -0.18 -27.72
C ALA A 409 -18.54 -0.79 -26.36
N PHE A 410 -19.68 -0.39 -25.79
CA PHE A 410 -20.20 -0.97 -24.54
C PHE A 410 -21.12 -2.16 -24.83
N LEU A 411 -21.85 -2.08 -25.95
CA LEU A 411 -22.63 -3.18 -26.52
C LEU A 411 -22.36 -3.20 -28.03
N ASP A 412 -22.07 -4.38 -28.57
CA ASP A 412 -21.93 -4.62 -30.01
C ASP A 412 -22.32 -6.07 -30.25
N GLU A 413 -23.61 -6.29 -30.52
CA GLU A 413 -24.22 -7.61 -30.49
C GLU A 413 -24.98 -7.91 -31.79
N ASP A 414 -24.45 -8.85 -32.56
CA ASP A 414 -25.07 -9.44 -33.75
C ASP A 414 -25.64 -10.85 -33.49
N PHE A 415 -25.53 -11.35 -32.25
CA PHE A 415 -25.98 -12.67 -31.81
C PHE A 415 -25.39 -13.86 -32.61
N GLU A 416 -24.27 -13.66 -33.29
CA GLU A 416 -23.56 -14.73 -34.00
C GLU A 416 -22.61 -15.51 -33.08
N ASN A 417 -22.27 -14.93 -31.91
CA ASN A 417 -21.43 -15.57 -30.91
C ASN A 417 -22.27 -16.16 -29.75
N PRO A 418 -22.34 -17.50 -29.59
CA PRO A 418 -23.10 -18.11 -28.49
C PRO A 418 -22.69 -17.69 -27.08
N ASP A 419 -21.44 -17.24 -26.89
CA ASP A 419 -20.92 -16.86 -25.56
C ASP A 419 -21.58 -15.57 -25.02
N THR A 420 -22.14 -14.74 -25.89
CA THR A 420 -22.81 -13.48 -25.50
C THR A 420 -24.29 -13.68 -25.18
N TYR A 421 -24.87 -14.85 -25.44
CA TYR A 421 -26.33 -15.04 -25.32
C TYR A 421 -26.83 -14.86 -23.88
N ALA A 422 -26.00 -15.20 -22.90
CA ALA A 422 -26.31 -15.03 -21.48
C ALA A 422 -26.23 -13.57 -21.00
N ASP A 423 -25.63 -12.67 -21.79
CA ASP A 423 -25.58 -11.24 -21.49
C ASP A 423 -26.96 -10.59 -21.65
N TRP A 424 -27.90 -11.26 -22.31
CA TRP A 424 -29.22 -10.72 -22.63
C TRP A 424 -30.32 -11.51 -21.92
N LYS A 425 -31.22 -10.79 -21.24
CA LYS A 425 -32.37 -11.39 -20.56
C LYS A 425 -33.64 -10.59 -20.79
N VAL A 426 -34.76 -11.28 -20.84
CA VAL A 426 -36.07 -10.63 -20.90
C VAL A 426 -36.73 -10.72 -19.53
N ILE A 427 -37.32 -9.61 -19.07
CA ILE A 427 -38.05 -9.54 -17.81
C ILE A 427 -39.49 -9.06 -18.00
N ASP A 428 -40.33 -9.33 -17.01
CA ASP A 428 -41.59 -8.62 -16.81
C ASP A 428 -41.35 -7.25 -16.13
N ALA A 429 -41.58 -6.17 -16.86
CA ALA A 429 -41.26 -4.82 -16.41
C ALA A 429 -42.34 -4.19 -15.50
N ASP A 430 -43.53 -4.79 -15.40
CA ASP A 430 -44.62 -4.27 -14.57
C ASP A 430 -44.67 -4.95 -13.17
N THR A 431 -43.87 -5.98 -12.93
CA THR A 431 -43.81 -6.69 -11.64
C THR A 431 -42.69 -6.16 -10.74
N LYS A 432 -42.88 -6.19 -9.40
CA LYS A 432 -41.82 -5.82 -8.45
C LYS A 432 -40.64 -6.79 -8.40
N THR A 433 -40.79 -8.00 -8.95
CA THR A 433 -39.83 -9.11 -8.82
C THR A 433 -39.16 -9.50 -10.14
N HIS A 434 -39.39 -8.74 -11.22
CA HIS A 434 -38.79 -8.89 -12.56
C HIS A 434 -38.40 -10.34 -12.93
N PRO A 435 -39.36 -11.29 -12.96
CA PRO A 435 -39.07 -12.68 -13.29
C PRO A 435 -38.50 -12.76 -14.71
N VAL A 436 -37.45 -13.58 -14.87
CA VAL A 436 -36.85 -13.85 -16.17
C VAL A 436 -37.84 -14.64 -17.02
N VAL A 437 -38.07 -14.15 -18.24
CA VAL A 437 -38.95 -14.73 -19.26
C VAL A 437 -38.07 -15.41 -20.30
N PRO A 438 -38.53 -16.49 -20.96
CA PRO A 438 -37.78 -17.10 -22.04
C PRO A 438 -37.47 -16.09 -23.16
N SER A 439 -36.19 -15.83 -23.37
CA SER A 439 -35.64 -15.28 -24.61
C SER A 439 -34.71 -16.32 -25.21
N GLN A 440 -34.61 -16.34 -26.53
CA GLN A 440 -33.76 -17.29 -27.23
C GLN A 440 -33.16 -16.63 -28.45
N VAL A 441 -31.89 -16.91 -28.68
CA VAL A 441 -31.29 -16.65 -29.98
C VAL A 441 -31.74 -17.75 -30.94
N VAL A 442 -32.32 -17.34 -32.06
CA VAL A 442 -32.94 -18.22 -33.06
C VAL A 442 -32.36 -17.96 -34.44
N ASP A 443 -32.62 -18.86 -35.39
CA ASP A 443 -32.33 -18.59 -36.80
C ASP A 443 -33.09 -17.35 -37.27
N ASN A 444 -32.42 -16.48 -38.03
CA ASN A 444 -33.03 -15.27 -38.57
C ASN A 444 -34.25 -15.65 -39.43
N PRO A 445 -35.48 -15.26 -39.04
CA PRO A 445 -36.71 -15.69 -39.70
C PRO A 445 -36.91 -15.04 -41.08
N LEU A 446 -36.14 -14.00 -41.40
CA LEU A 446 -36.22 -13.27 -42.66
C LEU A 446 -34.87 -12.65 -43.03
N LYS A 447 -34.10 -13.28 -43.91
CA LYS A 447 -32.92 -12.62 -44.49
C LYS A 447 -33.34 -11.69 -45.62
N ASP A 448 -32.95 -10.42 -45.53
CA ASP A 448 -33.30 -9.39 -46.51
C ASP A 448 -32.16 -8.39 -46.74
N GLY A 449 -32.41 -7.32 -47.49
CA GLY A 449 -31.40 -6.28 -47.78
C GLY A 449 -30.96 -5.47 -46.55
N ILE A 450 -31.60 -5.63 -45.40
CA ILE A 450 -31.34 -4.89 -44.17
C ILE A 450 -30.64 -5.79 -43.15
N ASN A 451 -31.08 -7.04 -42.99
CA ASN A 451 -30.46 -8.02 -42.11
C ASN A 451 -30.15 -9.33 -42.84
N ASN A 452 -28.86 -9.72 -42.85
CA ASN A 452 -28.38 -10.97 -43.43
C ASN A 452 -27.74 -11.93 -42.41
N SER A 453 -27.74 -11.55 -41.12
CA SER A 453 -27.23 -12.35 -40.00
C SER A 453 -27.90 -13.73 -39.99
N ALA A 454 -27.17 -14.75 -39.56
CA ALA A 454 -27.69 -16.11 -39.46
C ALA A 454 -28.58 -16.27 -38.24
N LYS A 455 -28.29 -15.55 -37.15
CA LYS A 455 -28.99 -15.59 -35.88
C LYS A 455 -29.57 -14.23 -35.53
N CYS A 456 -30.52 -14.22 -34.60
CA CYS A 456 -31.08 -12.99 -34.02
C CYS A 456 -31.75 -13.31 -32.67
N MET A 457 -31.93 -12.29 -31.83
CA MET A 457 -32.61 -12.44 -30.54
C MET A 457 -34.13 -12.42 -30.72
N PHE A 458 -34.81 -13.47 -30.28
CA PHE A 458 -36.27 -13.54 -30.24
C PHE A 458 -36.81 -13.16 -28.86
N VAL A 459 -37.80 -12.26 -28.85
CA VAL A 459 -38.51 -11.83 -27.64
C VAL A 459 -40.02 -12.02 -27.84
N GLU A 460 -40.61 -12.71 -26.86
CA GLU A 460 -42.03 -13.00 -26.81
C GLU A 460 -42.77 -11.93 -25.96
N ALA A 461 -43.35 -10.91 -26.60
CA ALA A 461 -44.00 -9.80 -25.90
C ALA A 461 -45.52 -10.00 -25.77
N PHE A 462 -45.98 -10.87 -24.86
CA PHE A 462 -47.42 -11.18 -24.68
C PHE A 462 -48.15 -10.44 -23.54
N ASP A 463 -47.45 -9.69 -22.67
CA ASP A 463 -48.06 -8.95 -21.54
C ASP A 463 -47.87 -7.42 -21.65
N ARG A 464 -48.59 -6.64 -20.83
CA ARG A 464 -48.68 -5.18 -20.92
C ARG A 464 -47.33 -4.47 -20.93
N CYS A 465 -46.30 -5.08 -20.32
CA CYS A 465 -44.92 -4.60 -20.41
C CYS A 465 -43.83 -5.67 -20.25
N ARG A 466 -43.00 -5.88 -21.28
CA ARG A 466 -41.73 -6.63 -21.20
C ARG A 466 -40.54 -5.66 -21.25
N ALA A 467 -39.35 -6.09 -20.84
CA ALA A 467 -38.09 -5.41 -21.15
C ALA A 467 -36.98 -6.39 -21.53
N LEU A 468 -36.27 -6.12 -22.63
CA LEU A 468 -35.01 -6.78 -22.98
C LEU A 468 -33.87 -6.01 -22.32
N LEU A 469 -33.08 -6.70 -21.51
CA LEU A 469 -31.98 -6.14 -20.73
C LEU A 469 -30.65 -6.67 -21.26
N SER A 470 -29.67 -5.77 -21.43
CA SER A 470 -28.28 -6.12 -21.73
C SER A 470 -27.51 -6.58 -20.49
N LYS A 471 -26.21 -6.87 -20.65
CA LYS A 471 -25.25 -6.88 -19.55
C LYS A 471 -25.04 -5.48 -18.99
N THR A 472 -24.51 -5.43 -17.77
CA THR A 472 -24.09 -4.17 -17.15
C THR A 472 -22.84 -3.61 -17.83
N PHE A 473 -22.80 -2.28 -17.98
CA PHE A 473 -21.60 -1.56 -18.42
C PHE A 473 -21.44 -0.25 -17.63
N THR A 474 -20.23 0.32 -17.68
CA THR A 474 -19.91 1.64 -17.11
C THR A 474 -19.82 2.66 -18.23
N GLY A 475 -20.58 3.75 -18.11
CA GLY A 475 -20.59 4.85 -19.07
C GLY A 475 -20.08 6.15 -18.43
N GLY A 476 -19.41 6.98 -19.24
CA GLY A 476 -18.93 8.29 -18.83
C GLY A 476 -19.89 9.42 -19.21
N LYS A 477 -19.49 10.66 -18.94
CA LYS A 477 -20.15 11.85 -19.48
C LYS A 477 -19.79 12.00 -20.96
N GLY A 478 -20.78 12.04 -21.85
CA GLY A 478 -20.52 12.11 -23.29
C GLY A 478 -21.76 11.88 -24.14
N THR A 479 -21.58 11.92 -25.46
CA THR A 479 -22.63 11.56 -26.42
C THR A 479 -22.28 10.22 -27.07
N TYR A 480 -23.21 9.28 -27.00
CA TYR A 480 -23.05 7.90 -27.44
C TYR A 480 -23.99 7.63 -28.61
N THR A 481 -23.60 6.70 -29.48
CA THR A 481 -24.42 6.18 -30.57
C THR A 481 -25.14 4.93 -30.08
N PHE A 482 -26.45 4.86 -30.33
CA PHE A 482 -27.26 3.67 -30.12
C PHE A 482 -27.94 3.27 -31.43
N SER A 483 -27.78 2.02 -31.84
CA SER A 483 -28.46 1.46 -33.01
C SER A 483 -28.88 0.02 -32.79
N TYR A 484 -29.91 -0.41 -33.53
CA TYR A 484 -30.36 -1.79 -33.55
C TYR A 484 -31.22 -2.05 -34.79
N LYS A 485 -31.32 -3.32 -35.17
CA LYS A 485 -32.28 -3.82 -36.15
C LYS A 485 -33.41 -4.55 -35.44
N TYR A 486 -34.62 -4.49 -36.00
CA TYR A 486 -35.76 -5.23 -35.48
C TYR A 486 -36.68 -5.75 -36.60
N TYR A 487 -37.37 -6.85 -36.31
CA TYR A 487 -38.39 -7.44 -37.19
C TYR A 487 -39.61 -7.89 -36.39
N THR A 488 -40.80 -7.63 -36.91
CA THR A 488 -42.08 -8.03 -36.30
C THR A 488 -42.95 -8.71 -37.36
N PRO A 489 -43.12 -10.05 -37.35
CA PRO A 489 -43.85 -10.76 -38.38
C PRO A 489 -45.36 -10.50 -38.28
N GLY A 490 -45.88 -9.58 -39.11
CA GLY A 490 -47.32 -9.42 -39.31
C GLY A 490 -48.07 -8.57 -38.29
N TYR A 491 -47.38 -7.69 -37.56
CA TYR A 491 -47.97 -6.81 -36.56
C TYR A 491 -49.00 -5.84 -37.16
N LYS A 492 -50.21 -5.76 -36.58
CA LYS A 492 -51.32 -4.95 -37.12
C LYS A 492 -51.77 -3.75 -36.28
N GLN A 493 -51.42 -3.65 -34.99
CA GLN A 493 -51.74 -2.46 -34.17
C GLN A 493 -51.15 -2.50 -32.75
N GLY A 494 -50.57 -1.38 -32.28
CA GLY A 494 -50.33 -1.09 -30.86
C GLY A 494 -49.32 0.03 -30.61
N LYS A 495 -49.21 0.48 -29.35
CA LYS A 495 -48.58 1.76 -28.97
C LYS A 495 -47.09 1.63 -28.58
N GLY A 496 -46.22 1.42 -29.55
CA GLY A 496 -44.80 1.80 -29.48
C GLY A 496 -43.87 1.01 -28.55
N MET A 497 -42.60 0.91 -28.95
CA MET A 497 -41.48 0.48 -28.12
C MET A 497 -40.71 1.70 -27.66
N SER A 498 -40.11 1.63 -26.47
CA SER A 498 -39.30 2.73 -25.94
C SER A 498 -38.08 2.15 -25.23
N PRO A 499 -36.87 2.27 -25.81
CA PRO A 499 -35.66 1.91 -25.12
C PRO A 499 -35.28 3.00 -24.11
N TYR A 500 -34.72 2.58 -22.97
CA TYR A 500 -34.26 3.42 -21.88
C TYR A 500 -32.99 2.82 -21.27
N PHE A 501 -32.20 3.63 -20.58
CA PHE A 501 -31.15 3.12 -19.70
C PHE A 501 -31.67 3.07 -18.27
N VAL A 502 -31.32 2.00 -17.55
CA VAL A 502 -31.75 1.77 -16.17
C VAL A 502 -30.55 1.33 -15.33
N PRO A 503 -30.43 1.75 -14.05
CA PRO A 503 -29.44 1.20 -13.15
C PRO A 503 -29.72 -0.28 -12.87
N ALA A 504 -28.67 -1.09 -12.70
CA ALA A 504 -28.82 -2.47 -12.24
C ALA A 504 -29.56 -2.52 -10.89
N GLY A 505 -30.53 -3.44 -10.76
CA GLY A 505 -31.38 -3.57 -9.57
C GLY A 505 -32.52 -2.55 -9.45
N LYS A 506 -32.72 -1.69 -10.46
CA LYS A 506 -33.90 -0.80 -10.60
C LYS A 506 -34.56 -0.98 -11.97
N GLU A 507 -34.61 -2.21 -12.45
CA GLU A 507 -35.16 -2.55 -13.76
C GLU A 507 -36.62 -2.06 -13.84
N GLY A 508 -36.92 -1.06 -14.68
CA GLY A 508 -38.28 -0.50 -14.79
C GLY A 508 -38.45 0.95 -14.33
N ALA A 509 -37.41 1.57 -13.74
CA ALA A 509 -37.34 3.02 -13.52
C ALA A 509 -36.35 3.66 -14.52
N GLU A 510 -36.82 4.60 -15.33
CA GLU A 510 -35.99 5.36 -16.29
C GLU A 510 -34.92 6.17 -15.56
N ASP A 511 -33.66 6.07 -16.00
CA ASP A 511 -32.59 6.97 -15.54
C ASP A 511 -32.59 8.28 -16.34
N MET A 512 -33.00 9.36 -15.68
CA MET A 512 -33.12 10.69 -16.29
C MET A 512 -31.78 11.37 -16.61
N THR A 513 -30.65 10.78 -16.23
CA THR A 513 -29.30 11.31 -16.51
C THR A 513 -28.82 11.02 -17.93
N TRP A 514 -29.43 10.04 -18.60
CA TRP A 514 -29.21 9.68 -20.00
C TRP A 514 -30.34 10.24 -20.85
N GLN A 515 -30.07 11.34 -21.56
CA GLN A 515 -31.08 12.05 -22.33
C GLN A 515 -30.85 11.87 -23.83
N SER A 516 -31.90 11.54 -24.57
CA SER A 516 -31.89 11.51 -26.03
C SER A 516 -32.43 12.83 -26.62
N ASN A 517 -31.91 13.22 -27.78
CA ASN A 517 -32.33 14.45 -28.48
C ASN A 517 -33.62 14.27 -29.33
N LYS A 518 -34.17 13.07 -29.39
CA LYS A 518 -35.48 12.74 -29.98
C LYS A 518 -36.26 11.92 -28.96
N PRO A 519 -37.61 11.95 -28.92
CA PRO A 519 -38.34 10.84 -28.32
C PRO A 519 -37.78 9.58 -28.99
N TRP A 520 -37.49 8.51 -28.24
CA TRP A 520 -36.91 7.26 -28.79
C TRP A 520 -37.84 6.50 -29.77
N CYS A 521 -38.84 7.23 -30.30
CA CYS A 521 -39.89 7.01 -31.30
C CYS A 521 -40.69 5.73 -31.18
N GLY A 522 -42.01 5.91 -31.03
CA GLY A 522 -42.99 4.85 -31.19
C GLY A 522 -42.88 4.21 -32.57
N ILE A 523 -42.90 2.87 -32.58
CA ILE A 523 -42.94 2.04 -33.77
C ILE A 523 -44.02 2.57 -34.73
N VAL A 524 -43.62 2.84 -35.97
CA VAL A 524 -44.51 3.26 -37.06
C VAL A 524 -45.32 2.05 -37.51
N ASN A 525 -46.61 2.29 -37.74
CA ASN A 525 -47.65 1.31 -38.08
C ASN A 525 -47.20 0.20 -39.04
N GLY A 526 -47.67 -1.01 -38.75
CA GLY A 526 -47.43 -2.21 -39.52
C GLY A 526 -47.97 -2.15 -40.95
N SER A 527 -47.07 -2.45 -41.89
CA SER A 527 -47.41 -3.05 -43.18
C SER A 527 -46.24 -3.80 -43.80
N ASP A 528 -45.01 -3.56 -43.36
CA ASP A 528 -43.84 -4.09 -44.06
C ASP A 528 -43.30 -5.32 -43.33
N SER A 529 -43.51 -6.49 -43.93
CA SER A 529 -42.93 -7.78 -43.50
C SER A 529 -41.42 -7.81 -43.82
N LYS A 530 -40.64 -6.87 -43.30
CA LYS A 530 -39.19 -6.71 -43.53
C LYS A 530 -38.48 -6.24 -42.26
N TRP A 531 -37.17 -6.44 -42.18
CA TRP A 531 -36.36 -5.87 -41.11
C TRP A 531 -36.33 -4.34 -41.19
N MET A 532 -36.23 -3.71 -40.04
CA MET A 532 -36.09 -2.28 -39.90
C MET A 532 -34.80 -1.97 -39.13
N SER A 533 -34.15 -0.84 -39.41
CA SER A 533 -32.96 -0.37 -38.69
C SER A 533 -33.22 1.02 -38.13
N THR A 534 -32.69 1.30 -36.95
CA THR A 534 -32.76 2.61 -36.31
C THR A 534 -31.44 2.99 -35.67
N THR A 535 -31.14 4.28 -35.66
CA THR A 535 -29.94 4.86 -35.07
C THR A 535 -30.30 6.18 -34.41
N THR A 536 -29.81 6.41 -33.19
CA THR A 536 -29.98 7.64 -32.44
C THR A 536 -28.73 7.95 -31.62
N THR A 537 -28.67 9.15 -31.06
CA THR A 537 -27.65 9.53 -30.07
C THR A 537 -28.27 9.71 -28.69
N VAL A 538 -27.50 9.35 -27.66
CA VAL A 538 -27.87 9.49 -26.25
C VAL A 538 -26.74 10.20 -25.53
N THR A 539 -27.06 11.25 -24.77
CA THR A 539 -26.08 12.01 -24.01
C THR A 539 -26.19 11.69 -22.53
N SER A 540 -25.08 11.24 -21.93
CA SER A 540 -24.94 11.11 -20.48
C SER A 540 -24.43 12.40 -19.86
N LYS A 541 -25.02 12.79 -18.73
CA LYS A 541 -24.61 13.96 -17.93
C LYS A 541 -23.64 13.63 -16.79
N ALA A 542 -23.40 12.36 -16.50
CA ALA A 542 -22.59 11.92 -15.37
C ALA A 542 -21.85 10.61 -15.69
N GLU A 543 -20.77 10.36 -14.95
CA GLU A 543 -20.17 9.02 -14.91
C GLU A 543 -21.06 8.09 -14.09
N MET A 544 -21.24 6.87 -14.58
CA MET A 544 -22.17 5.92 -13.99
C MET A 544 -21.69 4.48 -14.20
N ASP A 545 -21.67 3.73 -13.10
CA ASP A 545 -21.36 2.32 -13.07
C ASP A 545 -22.63 1.46 -13.05
N ASN A 546 -22.53 0.24 -13.58
CA ASN A 546 -23.60 -0.77 -13.53
C ASN A 546 -24.92 -0.34 -14.21
N ILE A 547 -24.83 0.29 -15.38
CA ILE A 547 -25.99 0.61 -16.21
C ILE A 547 -26.35 -0.57 -17.09
N LEU A 548 -27.65 -0.77 -17.32
CA LEU A 548 -28.21 -1.70 -18.29
C LEU A 548 -28.92 -0.92 -19.40
N LEU A 549 -28.81 -1.39 -20.65
CA LEU A 549 -29.77 -1.04 -21.70
C LEU A 549 -31.05 -1.82 -21.44
N SER A 550 -32.19 -1.12 -21.42
CA SER A 550 -33.52 -1.70 -21.23
C SER A 550 -34.46 -1.31 -22.36
N MET A 551 -34.74 -2.23 -23.27
CA MET A 551 -35.72 -2.02 -24.34
C MET A 551 -37.13 -2.38 -23.86
N ARG A 552 -37.94 -1.37 -23.48
CA ARG A 552 -39.27 -1.56 -22.90
C ARG A 552 -40.36 -1.63 -23.99
N PHE A 553 -41.22 -2.63 -23.88
CA PHE A 553 -42.33 -2.87 -24.83
C PHE A 553 -43.65 -2.42 -24.20
N ASN A 554 -44.15 -1.22 -24.54
CA ASN A 554 -45.35 -0.67 -23.92
C ASN A 554 -46.60 -1.03 -24.72
N ALA A 555 -47.48 -1.88 -24.17
CA ALA A 555 -48.71 -2.30 -24.86
C ALA A 555 -48.49 -2.86 -26.28
N PHE A 556 -47.32 -3.47 -26.51
CA PHE A 556 -46.99 -4.25 -27.70
C PHE A 556 -47.28 -5.73 -27.39
N LYS A 557 -48.01 -6.40 -28.29
CA LYS A 557 -48.52 -7.77 -28.08
C LYS A 557 -48.23 -8.65 -29.28
N ASP A 558 -46.96 -8.92 -29.54
CA ASP A 558 -46.54 -9.76 -30.67
C ASP A 558 -45.11 -10.28 -30.48
N ASN A 559 -44.68 -11.11 -31.43
CA ASN A 559 -43.30 -11.54 -31.55
C ASN A 559 -42.44 -10.42 -32.13
N ILE A 560 -41.25 -10.23 -31.55
CA ILE A 560 -40.25 -9.30 -32.07
C ILE A 560 -38.87 -9.95 -32.05
N TYR A 561 -38.11 -9.65 -33.09
CA TYR A 561 -36.74 -10.10 -33.28
C TYR A 561 -35.82 -8.89 -33.25
N PHE A 562 -34.66 -9.00 -32.62
CA PHE A 562 -33.62 -7.98 -32.55
C PHE A 562 -32.30 -8.49 -33.10
N ASP A 563 -31.54 -7.58 -33.68
CA ASP A 563 -30.22 -7.86 -34.19
C ASP A 563 -29.36 -6.60 -34.26
N ASP A 564 -28.06 -6.74 -34.43
CA ASP A 564 -27.06 -5.66 -34.53
C ASP A 564 -27.26 -4.55 -33.48
N ILE A 565 -27.44 -4.93 -32.22
CA ILE A 565 -27.59 -3.98 -31.12
C ILE A 565 -26.23 -3.40 -30.77
N PHE A 566 -26.05 -2.11 -31.07
CA PHE A 566 -24.84 -1.38 -30.80
C PHE A 566 -25.10 -0.23 -29.84
N PHE A 567 -24.21 -0.06 -28.85
CA PHE A 567 -24.12 1.10 -27.98
C PHE A 567 -22.67 1.45 -27.66
N GLY A 568 -22.24 2.68 -27.97
CA GLY A 568 -20.82 3.03 -27.89
C GLY A 568 -20.51 4.50 -28.12
N TYR A 569 -19.29 4.91 -27.76
CA TYR A 569 -18.74 6.20 -28.14
C TYR A 569 -18.16 6.09 -29.54
N ILE A 570 -18.88 6.62 -30.53
CA ILE A 570 -18.47 6.59 -31.94
C ILE A 570 -18.44 8.00 -32.51
N GLU A 571 -17.32 8.31 -33.12
CA GLU A 571 -17.15 9.36 -34.10
C GLU A 571 -16.75 8.67 -35.41
N VAL A 572 -17.58 8.76 -36.44
CA VAL A 572 -17.29 8.16 -37.75
C VAL A 572 -16.79 9.24 -38.69
N ARG A 573 -15.73 8.92 -39.42
CA ARG A 573 -15.27 9.73 -40.54
C ARG A 573 -16.40 9.87 -41.58
N PRO A 574 -16.73 11.10 -42.06
CA PRO A 574 -17.77 11.33 -43.05
C PRO A 574 -17.65 10.52 -44.35
#